data_AF-A0A933H8M9-F1
#
_entry.id   AF-A0A933H8M9-F1
#
_cell.length_a   1.000
_cell.length_b   1.000
_cell.length_c   1.000
_cell.angle_alpha   90.00
_cell.angle_beta   90.00
_cell.angle_gamma   90.00
#
_symmetry.space_group_name_H-M   'P 1'
#
loop_
_entity.id
_entity.type
_entity.pdbx_description
1 polymer ?
#
loop_
_entity_poly.entity_id
_entity_poly.type
_entity_poly.pdbx_seq_one_letter_code
_entity_poly.pdbx_strand_id
1 'polypeptide(L)'
;MSFFQIIRSEIENVSATVQQQQQVTQGVMDKINSYPAKIQGAWIGGDADEFASDVVRKVIPAITELIAAIGGINLNLSRATSTVDNADTQSQGLANQLGDVFSQI
;
A
#
# COMPACT_ATOMS: atom_id res chain seq x y z
N MET A 1 21.45 -7.90 -16.33
CA MET A 1 20.44 -7.71 -15.27
C MET A 1 20.61 -8.82 -14.25
N SER A 2 20.80 -8.48 -12.97
CA SER A 2 20.89 -9.49 -11.91
C SER A 2 19.50 -10.05 -11.57
N PHE A 3 19.43 -11.26 -11.03
CA PHE A 3 18.19 -11.85 -10.53
C PHE A 3 17.48 -10.95 -9.50
N PHE A 4 18.24 -10.24 -8.66
CA PHE A 4 17.72 -9.30 -7.68
C PHE A 4 17.05 -8.08 -8.31
N GLN A 5 17.54 -7.62 -9.47
CA GLN A 5 16.90 -6.51 -10.21
C GLN A 5 15.52 -6.90 -10.76
N ILE A 6 15.31 -8.16 -11.16
CA ILE A 6 14.00 -8.66 -11.60
C ILE A 6 13.03 -8.66 -10.42
N ILE A 7 13.42 -9.23 -9.28
CA ILE A 7 12.58 -9.24 -8.07
C ILE A 7 12.25 -7.81 -7.63
N ARG A 8 13.21 -6.89 -7.69
CA ARG A 8 12.99 -5.47 -7.37
C ARG A 8 11.91 -4.87 -8.27
N SER A 9 11.98 -5.12 -9.58
CA SER A 9 10.98 -4.58 -10.53
C SER A 9 9.56 -5.10 -10.25
N GLU A 10 9.41 -6.36 -9.84
CA GLU A 10 8.11 -6.91 -9.45
C GLU A 10 7.57 -6.27 -8.16
N ILE A 11 8.45 -6.02 -7.17
CA ILE A 11 8.06 -5.31 -5.93
C ILE A 11 7.64 -3.87 -6.25
N GLU A 12 8.35 -3.20 -7.15
CA GLU A 12 8.03 -1.83 -7.58
C GLU A 12 6.68 -1.77 -8.32
N ASN A 13 6.38 -2.73 -9.19
CA ASN A 13 5.08 -2.84 -9.88
C ASN A 13 3.91 -3.01 -8.89
N VAL A 14 4.08 -3.87 -7.90
CA VAL A 14 3.06 -4.07 -6.85
C VAL A 14 2.93 -2.81 -5.98
N SER A 15 4.04 -2.16 -5.63
CA SER A 15 4.05 -0.91 -4.85
C SER A 15 3.26 0.20 -5.53
N ALA A 16 3.44 0.39 -6.84
CA ALA A 16 2.67 1.36 -7.61
C ALA A 16 1.16 1.08 -7.56
N THR A 17 0.77 -0.19 -7.69
CA THR A 17 -0.63 -0.62 -7.61
C THR A 17 -1.24 -0.37 -6.23
N VAL A 18 -0.50 -0.68 -5.17
CA VAL A 18 -0.95 -0.49 -3.78
C VAL A 18 -1.09 1.00 -3.45
N GLN A 19 -0.17 1.85 -3.91
CA GLN A 19 -0.29 3.31 -3.76
C GLN A 19 -1.53 3.86 -4.48
N GLN A 20 -1.80 3.39 -5.69
CA GLN A 20 -3.02 3.77 -6.42
C GLN A 20 -4.28 3.33 -5.65
N GLN A 21 -4.30 2.10 -5.13
CA GLN A 21 -5.41 1.62 -4.31
C GLN A 21 -5.62 2.47 -3.05
N GLN A 22 -4.55 2.93 -2.41
CA GLN A 22 -4.65 3.82 -1.26
C GLN A 22 -5.37 5.14 -1.61
N GLN A 23 -5.01 5.75 -2.74
CA GLN A 23 -5.65 6.98 -3.22
C GLN A 23 -7.12 6.75 -3.57
N VAL A 24 -7.43 5.62 -4.23
CA VAL A 24 -8.81 5.26 -4.59
C VAL A 24 -9.65 5.07 -3.31
N THR A 25 -9.16 4.31 -2.33
CA THR A 25 -9.88 4.07 -1.07
C THR A 25 -10.07 5.37 -0.27
N GLN A 26 -9.08 6.26 -0.26
CA GLN A 26 -9.24 7.59 0.35
C GLN A 26 -10.34 8.40 -0.35
N GLY A 27 -10.38 8.38 -1.69
CA GLY A 27 -11.45 9.06 -2.44
C GLY A 27 -12.84 8.45 -2.22
N VAL A 28 -12.92 7.13 -1.96
CA VAL A 28 -14.17 6.48 -1.54
C VAL A 28 -14.59 6.97 -0.15
N MET A 29 -13.65 7.06 0.79
CA MET A 29 -13.92 7.58 2.13
C MET A 29 -14.52 9.00 2.09
N ASP A 30 -13.92 9.89 1.29
CA ASP A 30 -14.41 11.27 1.14
C ASP A 30 -15.83 11.32 0.58
N LYS A 31 -16.14 10.46 -0.39
CA LYS A 31 -17.49 10.34 -0.95
C LYS A 31 -18.49 9.83 0.09
N ILE A 32 -18.12 8.80 0.84
CA ILE A 32 -18.99 8.22 1.88
C ILE A 32 -19.28 9.23 2.97
N ASN A 33 -18.28 10.00 3.41
CA ASN A 33 -18.47 11.08 4.38
C ASN A 33 -19.45 12.14 3.88
N SER A 34 -19.61 12.31 2.56
CA SER A 34 -20.56 13.29 1.99
C SER A 34 -22.01 12.82 1.92
N TYR A 35 -22.27 11.51 1.98
CA TYR A 35 -23.61 10.96 1.77
C TYR A 35 -24.60 11.20 2.93
N PRO A 36 -24.20 11.08 4.22
CA PRO A 36 -25.10 11.34 5.34
C PRO A 36 -25.80 12.70 5.24
N ALA A 37 -25.04 13.77 5.01
CA ALA A 37 -25.57 15.12 4.88
C ALA A 37 -26.51 15.28 3.67
N LYS A 38 -26.17 14.66 2.53
CA LYS A 38 -27.02 14.69 1.32
C LYS A 38 -28.35 13.96 1.55
N ILE A 39 -28.30 12.82 2.22
CA ILE A 39 -29.50 12.01 2.50
C ILE A 39 -30.39 12.70 3.53
N GLN A 40 -29.84 13.22 4.63
CA GLN A 40 -30.61 13.99 5.60
C GLN A 40 -31.20 15.29 5.00
N GLY A 41 -30.53 15.90 4.02
CA GLY A 41 -31.05 17.06 3.30
C GLY A 41 -32.18 16.74 2.32
N ALA A 42 -32.23 15.52 1.79
CA ALA A 42 -33.25 15.08 0.82
C ALA A 42 -34.41 14.31 1.48
N TRP A 43 -34.16 13.66 2.61
CA TRP A 43 -35.11 12.83 3.33
C TRP A 43 -34.99 13.11 4.82
N ILE A 44 -36.05 13.69 5.39
CA ILE A 44 -36.16 13.93 6.83
C ILE A 44 -37.00 12.81 7.45
N GLY A 45 -36.42 12.07 8.39
CA GLY A 45 -37.09 10.96 9.09
C GLY A 45 -36.10 10.06 9.82
N GLY A 46 -36.60 9.21 10.72
CA GLY A 46 -35.77 8.32 11.55
C GLY A 46 -34.87 7.39 10.72
N ASP A 47 -35.31 6.95 9.54
CA ASP A 47 -34.51 6.10 8.65
C ASP A 47 -33.28 6.85 8.07
N ALA A 48 -33.40 8.15 7.84
CA ALA A 48 -32.29 8.97 7.35
C ALA A 48 -31.22 9.20 8.45
N ASP A 49 -31.67 9.37 9.69
CA ASP A 49 -30.79 9.46 10.86
C ASP A 49 -30.11 8.12 11.17
N GLU A 50 -30.85 7.01 11.05
CA GLU A 50 -30.28 5.68 11.22
C GLU A 50 -29.26 5.36 10.12
N PHE A 51 -29.53 5.74 8.87
CA PHE A 51 -28.54 5.63 7.79
C PHE A 51 -27.26 6.42 8.11
N ALA A 52 -27.38 7.68 8.55
CA ALA A 52 -26.23 8.50 8.92
C ALA A 52 -25.43 7.87 10.06
N SER A 53 -26.13 7.35 11.07
CA SER A 53 -25.57 6.60 12.19
C SER A 53 -24.83 5.34 11.73
N ASP A 54 -25.41 4.57 10.81
CA ASP A 54 -24.81 3.34 10.27
C ASP A 54 -23.56 3.61 9.43
N VAL A 55 -23.56 4.68 8.63
CA VAL A 55 -22.37 5.11 7.90
C VAL A 55 -21.23 5.41 8.88
N VAL A 56 -21.52 6.15 9.95
CA VAL A 56 -20.52 6.52 10.97
C VAL A 56 -20.06 5.32 11.79
N ARG A 57 -20.96 4.40 12.14
CA ARG A 57 -20.67 3.27 13.04
C ARG A 57 -20.06 2.06 12.36
N LYS A 58 -20.39 1.82 11.09
CA LYS A 58 -20.02 0.58 10.38
C LYS A 58 -19.12 0.86 9.19
N VAL A 59 -19.53 1.79 8.33
CA VAL A 59 -18.88 1.99 7.02
C VAL A 59 -17.56 2.75 7.15
N ILE A 60 -17.56 3.88 7.85
CA ILE A 60 -16.36 4.69 8.09
C ILE A 60 -15.25 3.87 8.77
N PRO A 61 -15.50 3.12 9.87
CA PRO A 61 -14.49 2.29 10.49
C PRO A 61 -13.93 1.22 9.56
N ALA A 62 -14.78 0.50 8.83
CA ALA A 62 -14.35 -0.54 7.90
C ALA A 62 -13.44 0.00 6.78
N ILE A 63 -13.73 1.19 6.24
CA ILE A 63 -12.88 1.83 5.23
C ILE A 63 -11.57 2.31 5.84
N THR A 64 -11.60 2.82 7.08
CA THR A 64 -10.40 3.22 7.80
C THR A 64 -9.46 2.04 8.04
N GLU A 65 -10.01 0.89 8.43
CA GLU A 65 -9.25 -0.37 8.55
C GLU A 65 -8.63 -0.81 7.22
N LEU A 66 -9.39 -0.70 6.12
CA LEU A 66 -8.87 -1.00 4.79
C LEU A 66 -7.71 -0.06 4.39
N ILE A 67 -7.84 1.25 4.64
CA ILE A 67 -6.77 2.23 4.37
C ILE A 67 -5.52 1.88 5.19
N ALA A 68 -5.69 1.54 6.47
CA ALA A 68 -4.60 1.15 7.35
C ALA A 68 -3.90 -0.13 6.87
N ALA A 69 -4.67 -1.14 6.43
CA ALA A 69 -4.14 -2.38 5.88
C ALA A 69 -3.32 -2.13 4.61
N ILE A 70 -3.83 -1.30 3.69
CA ILE A 70 -3.11 -0.88 2.47
C ILE A 70 -1.81 -0.15 2.83
N GLY A 71 -1.86 0.77 3.81
CA GLY A 71 -0.67 1.45 4.32
C GLY A 71 0.38 0.49 4.91
N GLY A 72 -0.06 -0.55 5.62
CA GLY A 72 0.81 -1.61 6.12
C GLY A 72 1.48 -2.43 5.02
N ILE A 73 0.78 -2.67 3.90
CA ILE A 73 1.36 -3.33 2.72
C ILE A 73 2.49 -2.47 2.14
N ASN A 74 2.29 -1.16 1.96
CA ASN A 74 3.32 -0.24 1.47
C ASN A 74 4.60 -0.28 2.31
N LEU A 75 4.46 -0.32 3.65
CA LEU A 75 5.60 -0.45 4.57
C LEU A 75 6.36 -1.77 4.35
N ASN A 76 5.65 -2.88 4.18
CA ASN A 76 6.27 -4.18 3.96
C ASN A 76 6.94 -4.29 2.59
N LEU A 77 6.36 -3.70 1.54
CA LEU A 77 6.98 -3.62 0.21
C LEU A 77 8.27 -2.80 0.25
N SER A 78 8.28 -1.67 0.96
CA SER A 78 9.51 -0.88 1.15
C SER A 78 10.61 -1.67 1.84
N ARG A 79 10.28 -2.45 2.88
CA ARG A 79 11.24 -3.36 3.54
C ARG A 79 11.74 -4.46 2.61
N ALA A 80 10.86 -5.00 1.76
CA ALA A 80 11.24 -5.99 0.76
C ALA A 80 12.24 -5.42 -0.25
N THR A 81 12.01 -4.20 -0.76
CA THR A 81 12.96 -3.50 -1.64
C THR A 81 14.32 -3.32 -0.97
N SER A 82 14.37 -2.85 0.28
CA SER A 82 15.64 -2.69 1.01
C SER A 82 16.36 -4.02 1.23
N THR A 83 15.62 -5.12 1.43
CA THR A 83 16.20 -6.46 1.58
C THR A 83 16.85 -6.93 0.28
N VAL A 84 16.19 -6.70 -0.86
CA VAL A 84 16.72 -7.03 -2.19
C VAL A 84 17.96 -6.20 -2.50
N ASP A 85 17.95 -4.90 -2.19
CA ASP A 85 19.08 -4.00 -2.45
C ASP A 85 20.33 -4.39 -1.62
N ASN A 86 20.11 -4.79 -0.37
CA ASN A 86 21.18 -5.30 0.48
C ASN A 86 21.75 -6.62 -0.06
N ALA A 87 20.88 -7.52 -0.53
CA ALA A 87 21.30 -8.80 -1.11
C ALA A 87 22.10 -8.63 -2.41
N ASP A 88 21.69 -7.69 -3.29
CA ASP A 88 22.42 -7.38 -4.52
C ASP A 88 23.81 -6.79 -4.21
N THR A 89 23.87 -5.85 -3.26
CA THR A 89 25.13 -5.24 -2.81
C THR A 89 26.11 -6.28 -2.24
N GLN A 90 25.61 -7.19 -1.39
CA GLN A 90 26.43 -8.27 -0.83
C GLN A 90 26.91 -9.23 -1.91
N SER A 91 26.04 -9.59 -2.86
CA SER A 91 26.40 -10.51 -3.95
C SER A 91 27.46 -9.92 -4.87
N GLN A 92 27.36 -8.62 -5.20
CA GLN A 92 28.39 -7.92 -5.96
C GLN A 92 29.72 -7.85 -5.20
N GLY A 93 29.68 -7.56 -3.89
CA GLY A 93 30.88 -7.54 -3.05
C GLY A 93 31.61 -8.89 -3.02
N LEU A 94 30.87 -9.99 -2.85
CA LEU A 94 31.43 -11.34 -2.88
C LEU A 94 31.99 -11.72 -4.26
N ALA A 95 31.30 -11.35 -5.34
CA ALA A 95 31.77 -11.60 -6.70
C ALA A 95 33.09 -10.86 -6.99
N ASN A 96 33.20 -9.60 -6.55
CA ASN A 96 34.42 -8.82 -6.69
C ASN A 96 35.58 -9.43 -5.88
N GLN A 97 35.34 -9.84 -4.64
CA GLN A 97 36.34 -10.51 -3.81
C GLN A 97 36.84 -11.83 -4.44
N LEU A 98 35.93 -12.63 -4.99
CA LEU A 98 36.31 -13.85 -5.71
C LEU A 98 37.11 -13.52 -6.97
N GLY A 99 36.70 -12.51 -7.74
CA GLY A 99 37.41 -12.03 -8.91
C GLY A 99 38.84 -11.60 -8.60
N ASP A 100 39.04 -10.89 -7.49
CA ASP A 100 40.37 -10.48 -7.04
C ASP A 100 41.25 -11.68 -6.66
N VAL A 101 40.70 -12.70 -6.00
CA VAL A 101 41.43 -13.95 -5.69
C VAL A 101 41.83 -14.69 -6.96
N PHE A 102 40.93 -14.83 -7.93
CA PHE A 102 41.24 -15.48 -9.20
C PHE A 102 42.20 -14.66 -10.07
N SER A 103 42.22 -13.33 -9.94
CA SER A 103 43.18 -12.47 -10.63
C SER A 103 44.60 -12.55 -10.05
N GLN A 104 44.75 -13.10 -8.84
CA GLN A 104 46.04 -13.27 -8.16
C GLN A 104 46.66 -14.66 -8.35
N ILE A 105 45.98 -15.57 -9.04
CA ILE A 105 46.43 -16.93 -9.39
C ILE A 105 46.80 -16.97 -10.87
#